data_AF-A0A9P6K2N9-F1
#
_entry.id   AF-A0A9P6K2N9-F1
#
_cell.length_a   1.000
_cell.length_b   1.000
_cell.length_c   1.000
_cell.angle_alpha   90.00
_cell.angle_beta   90.00
_cell.angle_gamma   90.00
#
_symmetry.space_group_name_H-M   'P 1'
#
loop_
_entity.id
_entity.type
_entity.pdbx_description
1 polymer ?
#
loop_
_entity_poly.entity_id
_entity_poly.type
_entity_poly.pdbx_seq_one_letter_code
_entity_poly.pdbx_strand_id
1 'polypeptide(L)'
;MPRFLKPSKVVVILNGRYAGKKAVIVKNSNPTTCSTFRFCSIVFGDSVAVAVAVVVINGGWDPSTQEARTTREIRTLEEKERGYGHAIVAGVERYPLKITKNMGKKRIAKRSKVKPFIKIVNYNHIMPTRYGLELESLKSAVTLDSFKEPSQREEAKKAIKKLFEERYNSGKNKWFFTKLRF
;
A
#
# COMPACT_ATOMS: atom_id res chain seq x y z
N MET A 1 19.94 -15.51 -1.54
CA MET A 1 19.39 -14.92 -2.80
C MET A 1 18.67 -13.62 -2.50
N PRO A 2 18.87 -12.54 -3.30
CA PRO A 2 18.20 -11.27 -3.09
C PRO A 2 16.69 -11.36 -3.38
N ARG A 3 15.86 -10.81 -2.47
CA ARG A 3 14.39 -10.73 -2.64
C ARG A 3 14.03 -9.70 -3.71
N PHE A 4 13.46 -10.15 -4.83
CA PHE A 4 13.08 -9.29 -5.96
C PHE A 4 11.75 -8.54 -5.73
N LEU A 5 10.88 -9.04 -4.86
CA LEU A 5 9.58 -8.45 -4.48
C LEU A 5 9.75 -7.34 -3.44
N LYS A 6 10.30 -6.22 -3.90
CA LYS A 6 10.44 -5.00 -3.10
C LYS A 6 9.25 -4.07 -3.34
N PRO A 7 8.89 -3.18 -2.39
CA PRO A 7 7.97 -2.08 -2.67
C PRO A 7 8.50 -1.25 -3.85
N SER A 8 7.60 -0.56 -4.55
CA SER A 8 7.92 0.23 -5.74
C SER A 8 8.34 -0.59 -6.97
N LYS A 9 8.23 -1.93 -6.93
CA LYS A 9 8.34 -2.76 -8.14
C LYS A 9 7.02 -2.82 -8.88
N VAL A 10 7.12 -2.80 -10.22
CA VAL A 10 5.97 -2.99 -11.11
C VAL A 10 5.75 -4.48 -11.33
N VAL A 11 4.50 -4.89 -11.27
CA VAL A 11 4.04 -6.26 -11.43
C VAL A 11 2.87 -6.32 -12.40
N VAL A 12 2.68 -7.48 -13.05
CA VAL A 12 1.49 -7.80 -13.82
C VAL A 12 0.65 -8.78 -13.02
N ILE A 13 -0.66 -8.54 -12.93
CA ILE A 13 -1.58 -9.46 -12.25
C ILE A 13 -1.92 -10.59 -13.21
N LEU A 14 -1.80 -11.84 -12.74
CA LEU A 14 -2.08 -13.02 -13.54
C LEU A 14 -3.55 -13.43 -13.46
N ASN A 15 -4.17 -13.34 -12.28
CA ASN A 15 -5.49 -13.93 -12.02
C ASN A 15 -6.55 -12.93 -11.52
N GLY A 16 -7.82 -13.29 -11.74
CA GLY A 16 -9.01 -12.57 -11.26
C GLY A 16 -9.39 -11.35 -12.09
N ARG A 17 -10.28 -10.49 -11.55
CA ARG A 17 -10.86 -9.32 -12.26
C ARG A 17 -9.83 -8.37 -12.91
N TYR A 18 -8.63 -8.27 -12.34
CA TYR A 18 -7.57 -7.38 -12.83
C TYR A 18 -6.44 -8.13 -13.54
N ALA A 19 -6.69 -9.35 -14.03
CA ALA A 19 -5.73 -10.09 -14.85
C ALA A 19 -5.25 -9.26 -16.06
N GLY A 20 -3.97 -9.39 -16.40
CA GLY A 20 -3.29 -8.63 -17.45
C GLY A 20 -3.12 -7.13 -17.16
N LYS A 21 -3.52 -6.66 -15.97
CA LYS A 21 -3.30 -5.26 -15.54
C LYS A 21 -1.96 -5.10 -14.85
N LYS A 22 -1.35 -3.93 -15.07
CA LYS A 22 -0.10 -3.49 -14.47
C LYS A 22 -0.42 -2.82 -13.13
N ALA A 23 0.37 -3.16 -12.12
CA ALA A 23 0.25 -2.61 -10.78
C ALA A 23 1.63 -2.39 -10.16
N VAL A 24 1.68 -1.56 -9.13
CA VAL A 24 2.86 -1.28 -8.32
C VAL A 24 2.64 -1.87 -6.94
N ILE A 25 3.65 -2.54 -6.40
CA ILE A 25 3.63 -3.03 -5.02
C ILE A 25 3.79 -1.83 -4.07
N VAL A 26 2.82 -1.64 -3.18
CA VAL A 26 2.84 -0.58 -2.17
C VAL A 26 3.37 -1.11 -0.85
N LYS A 27 2.74 -2.16 -0.30
CA LYS A 27 3.14 -2.84 0.93
C LYS A 27 3.29 -4.33 0.65
N ASN A 28 4.36 -4.92 1.18
CA ASN A 28 4.60 -6.37 1.18
C ASN A 28 4.20 -6.90 2.57
N SER A 29 3.36 -7.94 2.61
CA SER A 29 3.01 -8.69 3.82
C SER A 29 3.51 -10.12 3.67
N ASN A 30 4.61 -10.45 4.34
CA ASN A 30 5.13 -11.81 4.39
C ASN A 30 4.79 -12.39 5.77
N PRO A 31 4.07 -13.53 5.85
CA PRO A 31 3.76 -14.16 7.13
C PRO A 31 5.03 -14.66 7.86
N THR A 32 6.14 -14.81 7.14
CA THR A 32 7.43 -15.29 7.69
C THR A 32 8.35 -14.19 8.20
N THR A 33 8.00 -12.90 8.11
CA THR A 33 8.73 -11.86 8.86
C THR A 33 8.22 -11.78 10.29
N CYS A 34 8.45 -12.87 11.03
CA CYS A 34 8.85 -12.77 12.43
C CYS A 34 10.30 -12.24 12.46
N SER A 35 10.48 -10.95 12.19
CA SER A 35 11.77 -10.27 12.26
C SER A 35 11.48 -8.77 12.20
N THR A 36 11.34 -8.05 13.30
CA THR A 36 12.22 -8.03 14.47
C THR A 36 11.42 -8.18 15.76
N PHE A 37 11.81 -9.13 16.62
CA PHE A 37 12.17 -8.74 17.99
C PHE A 37 12.94 -7.43 17.85
N ARG A 38 12.28 -6.28 18.06
CA ARG A 38 13.01 -5.13 18.57
C ARG A 38 13.39 -5.62 19.95
N PHE A 39 14.62 -6.13 20.05
CA PHE A 39 15.29 -6.16 21.33
C PHE A 39 15.04 -4.80 21.96
N CYS A 40 14.56 -4.89 23.18
CA CYS A 40 14.40 -3.79 24.09
C CYS A 40 15.76 -3.09 24.17
N SER A 41 15.97 -2.04 23.39
CA SER A 41 16.92 -1.01 23.80
C SER A 41 16.16 -0.14 24.81
N ILE A 42 15.96 -0.69 26.01
CA ILE A 42 16.02 0.17 27.19
C ILE A 42 17.51 0.54 27.26
N VAL A 43 17.86 1.68 26.69
CA VAL A 43 19.04 2.39 27.18
C VAL A 43 18.54 3.05 28.46
N PHE A 44 18.87 2.41 29.59
CA PHE A 44 18.96 3.10 30.87
C PHE A 44 20.09 4.11 30.72
N GLY A 45 19.80 5.40 30.92
CA GLY A 45 20.82 6.45 30.88
C GLY A 45 20.33 7.69 30.16
N ASP A 46 19.79 8.60 30.97
CA ASP A 46 19.74 10.06 30.81
C ASP A 46 18.72 10.66 29.81
N SER A 47 17.51 10.87 30.36
CA SER A 47 16.58 11.99 30.10
C SER A 47 16.11 12.28 28.67
N VAL A 48 14.85 11.92 28.34
CA VAL A 48 13.80 12.86 27.84
C VAL A 48 12.40 12.23 28.00
N ALA A 49 11.45 13.00 28.53
CA ALA A 49 10.04 12.63 28.77
C ALA A 49 9.22 12.41 27.49
N VAL A 50 8.22 11.52 27.55
CA VAL A 50 6.97 11.64 26.76
C VAL A 50 5.79 11.31 27.66
N ALA A 51 4.88 12.27 27.76
CA ALA A 51 3.71 12.29 28.63
C ALA A 51 2.70 11.17 28.34
N VAL A 52 2.20 10.52 29.40
CA VAL A 52 0.86 9.95 29.43
C VAL A 52 0.07 10.78 30.42
N ALA A 53 -0.83 11.61 29.91
CA ALA A 53 -1.82 12.27 30.75
C ALA A 53 -2.93 11.27 31.08
N VAL A 54 -2.89 10.72 32.30
CA VAL A 54 -4.10 10.30 33.00
C VAL A 54 -3.93 10.76 34.45
N VAL A 55 -4.75 11.73 34.84
CA VAL A 55 -4.92 12.14 36.23
C VAL A 55 -5.67 11.03 36.95
N VAL A 56 -5.02 10.38 37.92
CA VAL A 56 -5.69 9.77 39.08
C VAL A 56 -4.83 10.09 40.29
N ILE A 57 -5.27 11.06 41.08
CA ILE A 57 -4.63 11.45 42.33
C ILE A 57 -5.20 10.52 43.42
N ASN A 58 -4.32 9.85 44.15
CA ASN A 58 -4.54 9.16 45.43
C ASN A 58 -5.51 7.95 45.42
N GLY A 59 -4.98 6.77 45.13
CA GLY A 59 -5.63 5.50 45.41
C GLY A 59 -4.73 4.33 45.00
N GLY A 60 -4.54 3.37 45.90
CA GLY A 60 -3.58 2.27 45.76
C GLY A 60 -3.76 1.41 44.51
N TRP A 61 -2.67 0.74 44.11
CA TRP A 61 -2.66 -0.20 43.01
C TRP A 61 -3.04 -1.60 43.53
N ASP A 62 -4.30 -1.98 43.37
CA ASP A 62 -4.80 -3.34 43.58
C ASP A 62 -4.45 -4.23 42.36
N PRO A 63 -3.85 -5.42 42.55
CA PRO A 63 -3.46 -6.29 41.43
C PRO A 63 -4.60 -7.14 40.85
N SER A 64 -5.87 -6.80 41.12
CA SER A 64 -7.04 -7.61 40.72
C SER A 64 -7.74 -7.15 39.43
N THR A 65 -7.38 -6.01 38.83
CA THR A 65 -7.92 -5.60 37.52
C THR A 65 -7.05 -6.19 36.40
N GLN A 66 -7.35 -7.42 35.99
CA GLN A 66 -6.83 -8.01 34.75
C GLN A 66 -7.38 -7.24 33.54
N GLU A 67 -6.77 -6.12 33.19
CA GLU A 67 -6.92 -5.51 31.86
C GLU A 67 -5.59 -5.00 31.32
N ALA A 68 -4.54 -5.78 31.52
CA ALA A 68 -3.32 -5.67 30.73
C ALA A 68 -3.50 -6.46 29.42
N ARG A 69 -4.33 -5.96 28.48
CA ARG A 69 -4.18 -6.38 27.07
C ARG A 69 -2.86 -5.81 26.58
N THR A 70 -1.85 -6.65 26.61
CA THR A 70 -0.50 -6.39 26.13
C THR A 70 -0.57 -5.61 24.81
N THR A 71 0.07 -4.45 24.73
CA THR A 71 0.15 -3.66 23.48
C THR A 71 0.85 -4.43 22.34
N ARG A 72 1.44 -5.59 22.65
CA ARG A 72 1.97 -6.60 21.72
C ARG A 72 0.89 -7.50 21.11
N GLU A 73 -0.20 -7.80 21.81
CA GLU A 73 -1.28 -8.68 21.31
C GLU A 73 -2.27 -7.95 20.40
N ILE A 74 -2.50 -6.65 20.65
CA ILE A 74 -3.37 -5.83 19.80
C ILE A 74 -2.76 -5.65 18.40
N ARG A 75 -1.43 -5.65 18.26
CA ARG A 75 -0.75 -5.56 16.95
C ARG A 75 -0.73 -6.86 16.16
N THR A 76 -0.93 -8.02 16.79
CA THR A 76 -0.90 -9.33 16.12
C THR A 76 -2.22 -9.75 15.47
N LEU A 77 -3.33 -9.05 15.76
CA LEU A 77 -4.65 -9.45 15.26
C LEU A 77 -5.02 -8.84 13.90
N GLU A 78 -4.38 -7.76 13.45
CA GLU A 78 -4.73 -7.13 12.17
C GLU A 78 -3.97 -7.67 10.95
N GLU A 79 -2.84 -8.36 11.13
CA GLU A 79 -2.07 -8.93 10.02
C GLU A 79 -2.45 -10.40 9.70
N LYS A 80 -3.31 -11.01 10.51
CA LYS A 80 -3.55 -12.47 10.50
C LYS A 80 -4.80 -12.94 9.74
N GLU A 81 -5.42 -12.12 8.90
CA GLU A 81 -6.55 -12.58 8.07
C GLU A 81 -6.15 -13.65 7.05
N ARG A 82 -4.87 -13.70 6.64
CA ARG A 82 -4.42 -14.54 5.52
C ARG A 82 -3.12 -15.25 5.88
N GLY A 83 -3.17 -16.59 5.99
CA GLY A 83 -2.01 -17.45 6.27
C GLY A 83 -0.99 -17.59 5.13
N TYR A 84 -1.03 -16.71 4.13
CA TYR A 84 -0.16 -16.74 2.96
C TYR A 84 0.45 -15.37 2.66
N GLY A 85 1.60 -15.38 1.98
CA GLY A 85 2.27 -14.16 1.54
C GLY A 85 1.45 -13.38 0.53
N HIS A 86 1.24 -12.09 0.81
CA HIS A 86 0.43 -11.21 -0.03
C HIS A 86 1.00 -9.81 -0.11
N ALA A 87 0.73 -9.14 -1.22
CA ALA A 87 1.08 -7.75 -1.44
C ALA A 87 -0.16 -6.89 -1.59
N ILE A 88 -0.08 -5.67 -1.08
CA ILE A 88 -1.00 -4.59 -1.39
C ILE A 88 -0.50 -3.92 -2.66
N VAL A 89 -1.33 -3.93 -3.70
CA VAL A 89 -0.99 -3.38 -5.02
C VAL A 89 -1.94 -2.26 -5.42
N ALA A 90 -1.36 -1.23 -6.04
CA ALA A 90 -2.08 -0.14 -6.68
C ALA A 90 -1.81 -0.19 -8.19
N GLY A 91 -2.86 -0.29 -9.01
CA GLY A 91 -2.70 -0.49 -10.45
C GLY A 91 -3.69 0.28 -11.30
N VAL A 92 -3.58 0.11 -12.61
CA VAL A 92 -4.40 0.81 -13.60
C VAL A 92 -5.43 -0.15 -14.21
N GLU A 93 -6.72 0.10 -13.96
CA GLU A 93 -7.83 -0.69 -14.52
C GLU A 93 -8.11 -0.24 -15.95
N ARG A 94 -8.33 1.06 -16.14
CA ARG A 94 -8.48 1.70 -17.46
C ARG A 94 -7.26 2.54 -17.75
N TYR A 95 -6.52 2.10 -18.77
CA TYR A 95 -5.33 2.78 -19.27
C TYR A 95 -5.70 4.05 -20.04
N PRO A 96 -4.82 5.07 -20.03
CA PRO A 96 -4.98 6.20 -20.92
C PRO A 96 -4.87 5.74 -22.38
N LEU A 97 -5.64 6.39 -23.26
CA LEU A 97 -5.63 6.11 -24.69
C LEU A 97 -4.53 6.92 -25.39
N LYS A 98 -4.02 6.41 -26.51
CA LYS A 98 -3.00 7.10 -27.33
C LYS A 98 -3.49 8.50 -27.71
N ILE A 99 -2.63 9.50 -27.52
CA ILE A 99 -2.86 10.89 -27.91
C ILE A 99 -2.08 11.17 -29.21
N THR A 100 -2.71 11.86 -30.15
CA THR A 100 -2.07 12.35 -31.38
C THR A 100 -2.16 13.88 -31.43
N LYS A 101 -1.26 14.52 -32.19
CA LYS A 101 -1.15 15.99 -32.27
C LYS A 101 -2.45 16.66 -32.76
N ASN A 102 -3.19 15.99 -33.65
CA ASN A 102 -4.40 16.55 -34.27
C ASN A 102 -5.65 16.52 -33.34
N MET A 103 -5.52 16.08 -32.10
CA MET A 103 -6.67 16.00 -31.18
C MET A 103 -6.93 17.34 -30.50
N GLY A 104 -8.21 17.72 -30.39
CA GLY A 104 -8.60 18.88 -29.59
C GLY A 104 -8.43 18.65 -28.08
N LYS A 105 -8.23 19.76 -27.34
CA LYS A 105 -7.99 19.78 -25.87
C LYS A 105 -9.02 18.96 -25.08
N LYS A 106 -10.31 19.02 -25.46
CA LYS A 106 -11.39 18.25 -24.83
C LYS A 106 -11.22 16.73 -25.01
N ARG A 107 -10.77 16.27 -26.20
CA ARG A 107 -10.51 14.85 -26.48
C ARG A 107 -9.26 14.37 -25.74
N ILE A 108 -8.23 15.20 -25.67
CA ILE A 108 -6.99 14.93 -24.91
C ILE A 108 -7.33 14.70 -23.44
N ALA A 109 -8.05 15.63 -22.81
CA ALA A 109 -8.45 15.50 -21.40
C ALA A 109 -9.27 14.24 -21.12
N LYS A 110 -10.11 13.78 -22.06
CA LYS A 110 -10.85 12.52 -21.92
C LYS A 110 -9.96 11.28 -22.06
N ARG A 111 -8.94 11.33 -22.93
CA ARG A 111 -8.03 10.19 -23.20
C ARG A 111 -6.94 10.01 -22.14
N SER A 112 -6.50 11.10 -21.49
CA SER A 112 -5.49 11.04 -20.42
C SER A 112 -6.02 10.48 -19.09
N LYS A 113 -7.34 10.39 -18.91
CA LYS A 113 -7.94 9.92 -17.66
C LYS A 113 -7.57 8.47 -17.35
N VAL A 114 -7.17 8.23 -16.10
CA VAL A 114 -6.82 6.91 -15.60
C VAL A 114 -7.86 6.45 -14.58
N LYS A 115 -8.27 5.17 -14.63
CA LYS A 115 -9.07 4.56 -13.56
C LYS A 115 -8.15 3.64 -12.73
N PRO A 116 -7.74 4.03 -11.52
CA PRO A 116 -6.91 3.18 -10.68
C PRO A 116 -7.75 2.13 -9.94
N PHE A 117 -7.08 1.08 -9.49
CA PHE A 117 -7.62 0.11 -8.55
C PHE A 117 -6.62 -0.19 -7.44
N ILE A 118 -7.15 -0.62 -6.30
CA ILE A 118 -6.39 -1.08 -5.14
C ILE A 118 -6.87 -2.50 -4.81
N LYS A 119 -5.93 -3.43 -4.63
CA LYS A 119 -6.23 -4.83 -4.33
C LYS A 119 -5.12 -5.45 -3.47
N ILE A 120 -5.51 -6.40 -2.63
CA ILE A 120 -4.59 -7.33 -1.96
C ILE A 120 -4.45 -8.57 -2.83
N VAL A 121 -3.22 -8.98 -3.16
CA VAL A 121 -2.95 -10.06 -4.11
C VAL A 121 -1.90 -11.01 -3.54
N ASN A 122 -2.13 -12.32 -3.68
CA ASN A 122 -1.14 -13.36 -3.35
C ASN A 122 0.08 -13.27 -4.28
N TYR A 123 1.27 -13.57 -3.78
CA TYR A 123 2.50 -13.60 -4.58
C TYR A 123 2.45 -14.53 -5.80
N ASN A 124 1.74 -15.65 -5.69
CA ASN A 124 1.61 -16.59 -6.82
C ASN A 124 0.78 -16.00 -7.98
N HIS A 125 0.01 -14.94 -7.73
CA HIS A 125 -0.87 -14.32 -8.73
C HIS A 125 -0.30 -13.01 -9.27
N ILE A 126 0.96 -12.70 -8.98
CA ILE A 126 1.69 -11.58 -9.56
C ILE A 126 2.89 -12.08 -10.34
N MET A 127 3.07 -11.56 -11.55
CA MET A 127 4.30 -11.72 -12.31
C MET A 127 5.18 -10.50 -12.05
N PRO A 128 6.36 -10.66 -11.43
CA PRO A 128 7.30 -9.57 -11.23
C PRO A 128 7.83 -9.09 -12.58
N THR A 129 8.04 -7.79 -12.69
CA THR A 129 8.71 -7.23 -13.87
C THR A 129 10.00 -6.56 -13.47
N ARG A 130 10.88 -6.34 -14.46
CA ARG A 130 12.15 -5.64 -14.26
C ARG A 130 11.94 -4.18 -13.79
N TYR A 131 10.84 -3.56 -14.22
CA TYR A 131 10.59 -2.14 -14.04
C TYR A 131 10.30 -1.77 -12.57
N GLY A 132 10.84 -0.63 -12.15
CA GLY A 132 10.49 0.04 -10.91
C GLY A 132 9.64 1.28 -11.18
N LEU A 133 8.78 1.60 -10.23
CA LEU A 133 8.03 2.84 -10.19
C LEU A 133 8.10 3.38 -8.76
N GLU A 134 8.97 4.36 -8.57
CA GLU A 134 9.21 4.98 -7.27
C GLU A 134 8.22 6.11 -7.05
N LEU A 135 7.25 5.82 -6.17
CA LEU A 135 6.26 6.77 -5.68
C LEU A 135 6.19 6.62 -4.16
N GLU A 136 6.88 7.50 -3.46
CA GLU A 136 6.87 7.56 -2.00
C GLU A 136 5.46 7.89 -1.48
N SER A 137 4.73 8.77 -2.18
CA SER A 137 3.37 9.19 -1.84
C SER A 137 2.31 8.08 -1.92
N LEU A 138 2.59 6.95 -2.58
CA LEU A 138 1.64 5.82 -2.63
C LEU A 138 1.61 5.02 -1.33
N LYS A 139 2.71 5.04 -0.57
CA LYS A 139 2.83 4.23 0.67
C LYS A 139 1.93 4.76 1.77
N SER A 140 1.76 6.08 1.87
CA SER A 140 0.86 6.71 2.85
C SER A 140 -0.61 6.59 2.45
N ALA A 141 -0.92 6.62 1.16
CA ALA A 141 -2.29 6.60 0.67
C ALA A 141 -3.00 5.23 0.77
N VAL A 142 -2.26 4.13 0.91
CA VAL A 142 -2.83 2.78 0.91
C VAL A 142 -2.43 2.02 2.18
N THR A 143 -3.34 2.00 3.14
CA THR A 143 -3.27 1.23 4.39
C THR A 143 -4.19 0.01 4.34
N LEU A 144 -4.07 -0.91 5.31
CA LEU A 144 -4.98 -2.08 5.40
C LEU A 144 -6.42 -1.66 5.72
N ASP A 145 -6.62 -0.57 6.45
CA ASP A 145 -7.95 -0.09 6.83
C ASP A 145 -8.77 0.39 5.64
N SER A 146 -8.10 0.88 4.59
CA SER A 146 -8.74 1.29 3.34
C SER A 146 -9.49 0.16 2.59
N PHE A 147 -9.36 -1.09 3.05
CA PHE A 147 -10.08 -2.24 2.50
C PHE A 147 -11.30 -2.68 3.32
N LYS A 148 -11.39 -2.28 4.60
CA LYS A 148 -12.52 -2.60 5.47
C LYS A 148 -13.73 -1.75 5.09
N GLU A 149 -13.52 -0.44 4.99
CA GLU A 149 -14.58 0.53 4.68
C GLU A 149 -14.57 0.98 3.20
N PRO A 150 -15.73 1.03 2.52
CA PRO A 150 -15.82 1.42 1.12
C PRO A 150 -15.52 2.91 0.89
N SER A 151 -15.83 3.79 1.85
CA SER A 151 -15.58 5.23 1.79
C SER A 151 -14.09 5.55 1.65
N GLN A 152 -13.26 5.00 2.55
CA GLN A 152 -11.80 5.15 2.52
C GLN A 152 -11.19 4.59 1.24
N ARG A 153 -11.77 3.51 0.69
CA ARG A 153 -11.34 2.93 -0.57
C ARG A 153 -11.52 3.88 -1.75
N GLU A 154 -12.60 4.65 -1.77
CA GLU A 154 -12.85 5.65 -2.81
C GLU A 154 -11.91 6.84 -2.70
N GLU A 155 -11.62 7.29 -1.48
CA GLU A 155 -10.66 8.36 -1.20
C GLU A 155 -9.24 7.98 -1.66
N ALA A 156 -8.79 6.78 -1.30
CA ALA A 156 -7.50 6.26 -1.74
C ALA A 156 -7.42 6.18 -3.28
N LYS A 157 -8.50 5.74 -3.95
CA LYS A 157 -8.55 5.73 -5.43
C LYS A 157 -8.49 7.15 -6.01
N LYS A 158 -9.14 8.14 -5.40
CA LYS A 158 -9.07 9.55 -5.84
C LYS A 158 -7.65 10.09 -5.70
N ALA A 159 -6.96 9.78 -4.61
CA ALA A 159 -5.56 10.16 -4.40
C ALA A 159 -4.62 9.54 -5.46
N ILE A 160 -4.72 8.21 -5.67
CA ILE A 160 -3.91 7.49 -6.66
C ILE A 160 -4.18 8.01 -8.08
N LYS A 161 -5.44 8.35 -8.38
CA LYS A 161 -5.81 8.88 -9.69
C LYS A 161 -5.05 10.16 -10.03
N LYS A 162 -5.00 11.12 -9.10
CA LYS A 162 -4.27 12.38 -9.28
C LYS A 162 -2.78 12.11 -9.56
N LEU A 163 -2.16 11.26 -8.73
CA LEU A 163 -0.74 10.88 -8.86
C LEU A 163 -0.43 10.21 -10.20
N PHE A 164 -1.29 9.31 -10.68
CA PHE A 164 -1.08 8.63 -11.97
C PHE A 164 -1.32 9.55 -13.16
N GLU A 165 -2.27 10.47 -13.09
CA GLU A 165 -2.51 11.47 -14.14
C GLU A 165 -1.34 12.46 -14.24
N GLU A 166 -0.81 12.94 -13.11
CA GLU A 166 0.40 13.78 -13.05
C GLU A 166 1.62 13.08 -13.67
N ARG A 167 1.86 11.83 -13.29
CA ARG A 167 2.97 11.02 -13.84
C ARG A 167 2.81 10.78 -15.34
N TYR A 168 1.60 10.49 -15.81
CA TYR A 168 1.35 10.30 -17.24
C TYR A 168 1.59 11.59 -18.04
N ASN A 169 1.13 12.73 -17.53
CA ASN A 169 1.34 14.03 -18.16
C ASN A 169 2.82 14.41 -18.22
N SER A 170 3.62 13.99 -17.23
CA SER A 170 5.08 14.15 -17.26
C SER A 170 5.81 13.26 -18.27
N GLY A 171 5.12 12.31 -18.92
CA GLY A 171 5.69 11.37 -19.89
C GLY A 171 6.57 10.26 -19.29
N LYS A 172 6.66 10.16 -17.96
CA LYS A 172 7.45 9.15 -17.26
C LYS A 172 6.77 7.78 -17.30
N ASN A 173 7.58 6.72 -17.17
CA ASN A 173 7.12 5.33 -17.06
C ASN A 173 6.14 4.90 -18.17
N LYS A 174 6.45 5.23 -19.44
CA LYS A 174 5.64 4.91 -20.63
C LYS A 174 5.16 3.45 -20.65
N TRP A 175 6.04 2.50 -20.28
CA TRP A 175 5.68 1.10 -20.23
C TRP A 175 4.53 0.82 -19.26
N PHE A 176 4.47 1.46 -18.09
CA PHE A 176 3.39 1.26 -17.12
C PHE A 176 2.01 1.68 -17.65
N PHE A 177 1.95 2.79 -18.37
CA PHE A 177 0.69 3.36 -18.89
C PHE A 177 0.25 2.77 -20.24
N THR A 178 1.12 2.04 -20.93
CA THR A 178 0.73 1.28 -22.13
C THR A 178 -0.02 0.00 -21.74
N LYS A 179 -1.18 -0.24 -22.37
CA LYS A 179 -1.94 -1.49 -22.19
C LYS A 179 -1.11 -2.67 -22.69
N LEU A 180 -1.02 -3.73 -21.89
CA LEU A 180 -0.46 -5.00 -22.34
C LEU A 180 -1.48 -5.69 -23.27
N ARG A 181 -1.05 -6.11 -24.46
CA ARG A 181 -1.85 -6.88 -25.40
C ARG A 181 -1.44 -8.34 -25.24
N PHE A 182 -2.37 -9.14 -24.77
CA PHE A 182 -2.30 -10.60 -24.69
C PHE A 182 -3.44 -11.13 -25.54
#